data_AF-A0A9X8H4H1-F1
#
_entry.id   AF-A0A9X8H4H1-F1
#
_cell.length_a   1.000
_cell.length_b   1.000
_cell.length_c   1.000
_cell.angle_alpha   90.00
_cell.angle_beta   90.00
_cell.angle_gamma   90.00
#
_symmetry.space_group_name_H-M   'P 1'
#
loop_
_entity.id
_entity.type
_entity.pdbx_description
1 polymer ?
#
loop_
_entity_poly.entity_id
_entity_poly.type
_entity_poly.pdbx_seq_one_letter_code
_entity_poly.pdbx_strand_id
1 'polypeptide(L)'
;MPIVLSVYGQEAHRSRVMDALKLYGLIPPKDDYSAAIGLKGKSRFSLDDKVDSLFAGEVDVMALPVMDIAQLPLTLRSTLLPHQLQALQWIQLKETPSFVQSNTSVQLWQRHDHQAKPYYVHQATLTEQDTMPDLCRGGILADDMGLGKTLTMLTWILASQKPNCRKATLIVCPLSVVRNWQQQAMDHFEPDAFRVLVHHDKTRLSNNNAAHAYDIVLTTYGVL
;
A
#
# COMPACT_ATOMS: atom_id res chain seq x y z
N MET A 1 -16.29 -9.08 -27.32
CA MET A 1 -15.84 -8.01 -28.23
C MET A 1 -14.51 -7.49 -27.68
N PRO A 2 -13.42 -7.44 -28.46
CA PRO A 2 -12.17 -6.92 -27.97
C PRO A 2 -12.31 -5.42 -27.67
N ILE A 3 -11.85 -5.01 -26.49
CA ILE A 3 -11.77 -3.59 -26.10
C ILE A 3 -10.57 -3.01 -26.83
N VAL A 4 -10.80 -2.19 -27.84
CA VAL A 4 -9.74 -1.44 -28.53
C VAL A 4 -9.40 -0.23 -27.67
N LEU A 5 -8.24 -0.25 -27.02
CA LEU A 5 -7.68 0.90 -26.31
C LEU A 5 -7.18 1.92 -27.34
N SER A 6 -7.93 3.00 -27.54
CA SER A 6 -7.46 4.16 -28.30
C SER A 6 -6.70 5.11 -27.38
N VAL A 7 -5.60 5.71 -27.88
CA VAL A 7 -4.79 6.68 -27.11
C VAL A 7 -5.56 7.95 -26.73
N TYR A 8 -6.67 8.22 -27.41
CA TYR A 8 -7.51 9.39 -27.19
C TYR A 8 -8.86 9.08 -26.53
N GLY A 9 -9.14 7.81 -26.19
CA GLY A 9 -10.45 7.41 -25.64
C GLY A 9 -11.58 7.58 -26.67
N GLN A 10 -12.56 8.44 -26.38
CA GLN A 10 -13.60 8.76 -27.36
C GLN A 10 -13.02 9.51 -28.57
N GLU A 11 -13.41 9.14 -29.79
CA GLU A 11 -12.91 9.76 -31.05
C GLU A 11 -13.09 11.29 -31.06
N ALA A 12 -14.11 11.81 -30.38
CA ALA A 12 -14.36 13.24 -30.21
C ALA A 12 -13.20 14.00 -29.54
N HIS A 13 -12.34 13.32 -28.76
CA HIS A 13 -11.23 13.94 -28.05
C HIS A 13 -9.91 13.91 -28.85
N ARG A 14 -9.89 13.26 -30.02
CA ARG A 14 -8.67 13.07 -30.82
C ARG A 14 -7.92 14.36 -31.08
N SER A 15 -8.58 15.42 -31.58
CA SER A 15 -7.89 16.68 -31.90
C SER A 15 -7.17 17.28 -30.70
N ARG A 16 -7.85 17.32 -29.54
CA ARG A 16 -7.29 17.90 -28.30
C ARG A 16 -6.07 17.13 -27.81
N VAL A 17 -6.13 15.80 -27.86
CA VAL A 17 -5.01 14.94 -27.47
C VAL A 17 -3.82 15.11 -28.43
N MET A 18 -4.09 15.18 -29.74
CA MET A 18 -3.05 15.36 -30.76
C MET A 18 -2.36 16.73 -30.64
N ASP A 19 -3.10 17.79 -30.30
CA ASP A 19 -2.53 19.13 -30.10
C ASP A 19 -1.69 19.21 -28.83
N ALA A 20 -2.13 18.56 -27.74
CA ALA A 20 -1.32 18.44 -26.53
C ALA A 20 -0.02 17.66 -26.78
N LEU A 21 -0.09 16.54 -27.51
CA LEU A 21 1.09 15.75 -27.85
C LEU A 21 2.11 16.56 -28.67
N LYS A 22 1.64 17.35 -29.65
CA LYS A 22 2.52 18.25 -30.42
C LYS A 22 3.18 19.31 -29.55
N LEU A 23 2.47 19.87 -28.57
CA LEU A 23 3.01 20.86 -27.64
C LEU A 23 4.23 20.31 -26.87
N TYR A 24 4.22 19.00 -26.57
CA TYR A 24 5.29 18.29 -25.89
C TYR A 24 6.28 17.60 -26.83
N GLY A 25 6.22 17.86 -28.14
CA GLY A 25 7.12 17.27 -29.14
C GLY A 25 6.90 15.77 -29.42
N LEU A 26 5.74 15.23 -29.04
CA LEU A 26 5.38 13.83 -29.22
C LEU A 26 4.59 13.64 -30.53
N ILE A 27 5.07 12.75 -31.40
CA ILE A 27 4.41 12.44 -32.69
C ILE A 27 3.62 11.12 -32.54
N PRO A 28 2.28 11.16 -32.60
CA PRO A 28 1.45 9.96 -32.55
C PRO A 28 1.61 9.11 -33.84
N PRO A 29 1.46 7.76 -33.75
CA PRO A 29 1.58 6.87 -34.90
C PRO A 29 0.57 7.21 -36.01
N LYS A 30 0.95 7.03 -37.27
CA LYS A 30 0.15 7.48 -38.43
C LYS A 30 -1.01 6.56 -38.84
N ASP A 31 -1.06 5.32 -38.39
CA ASP A 31 -2.06 4.34 -38.85
C ASP A 31 -2.74 3.62 -37.68
N ASP A 32 -4.01 3.29 -37.88
CA ASP A 32 -4.89 2.59 -36.93
C ASP A 32 -4.21 1.39 -36.26
N TYR A 33 -4.50 1.21 -34.97
CA TYR A 33 -3.94 0.23 -34.02
C TYR A 33 -4.17 -1.25 -34.41
N SER A 34 -3.62 -1.69 -35.54
CA SER A 34 -3.47 -3.12 -35.89
C SER A 34 -2.04 -3.49 -36.27
N ALA A 35 -1.15 -2.53 -36.50
CA ALA A 35 0.23 -2.83 -36.86
C ALA A 35 1.22 -1.94 -36.08
N ALA A 36 1.88 -2.59 -35.12
CA ALA A 36 3.27 -2.38 -34.73
C ALA A 36 3.77 -0.92 -34.58
N ILE A 37 4.09 -0.55 -33.34
CA ILE A 37 5.16 0.42 -33.05
C ILE A 37 6.48 -0.18 -33.58
N GLY A 38 6.73 0.03 -34.87
CA GLY A 38 7.97 -0.28 -35.54
C GLY A 38 8.89 0.93 -35.47
N LEU A 39 9.56 1.13 -34.34
CA LEU A 39 10.84 1.82 -34.34
C LEU A 39 11.78 0.98 -35.22
N LYS A 40 12.23 1.55 -36.34
CA LYS A 40 13.29 0.95 -37.17
C LYS A 40 14.47 0.61 -36.25
N GLY A 41 14.67 -0.68 -36.01
CA GLY A 41 15.80 -1.21 -35.27
C GLY A 41 15.68 -1.14 -33.75
N LYS A 42 14.68 -1.81 -33.17
CA LYS A 42 14.79 -2.62 -31.93
C LYS A 42 13.40 -3.17 -31.60
N SER A 43 13.35 -4.47 -31.32
CA SER A 43 12.30 -5.32 -30.76
C SER A 43 10.92 -4.70 -30.52
N ARG A 44 9.84 -5.41 -30.90
CA ARG A 44 8.47 -5.25 -30.38
C ARG A 44 8.50 -4.68 -28.95
N PHE A 45 8.14 -3.41 -28.79
CA PHE A 45 8.01 -2.73 -27.50
C PHE A 45 6.53 -2.78 -27.12
N SER A 46 6.13 -3.73 -26.26
CA SER A 46 4.76 -3.71 -25.71
C SER A 46 4.66 -2.61 -24.65
N LEU A 47 3.51 -1.93 -24.60
CA LEU A 47 3.21 -1.01 -23.49
C LEU A 47 3.14 -1.78 -22.16
N ASP A 48 2.68 -3.03 -22.23
CA ASP A 48 2.59 -3.95 -21.10
C ASP A 48 3.98 -4.20 -20.49
N ASP A 49 5.01 -4.40 -21.32
CA ASP A 49 6.40 -4.60 -20.86
C ASP A 49 6.92 -3.38 -20.07
N LYS A 50 6.49 -2.17 -20.45
CA LYS A 50 6.85 -0.93 -19.74
C LYS A 50 6.10 -0.80 -18.41
N VAL A 51 4.82 -1.16 -18.37
CA VAL A 51 4.05 -1.13 -17.11
C VAL A 51 4.58 -2.19 -16.14
N ASP A 52 4.83 -3.40 -16.63
CA ASP A 52 5.38 -4.48 -15.82
C ASP A 52 6.78 -4.13 -15.31
N SER A 53 7.62 -3.48 -16.12
CA SER A 53 8.94 -2.99 -15.67
C SER A 53 8.89 -1.83 -14.68
N LEU A 54 7.81 -1.03 -14.64
CA LEU A 54 7.61 -0.03 -13.59
C LEU A 54 7.38 -0.70 -12.22
N PHE A 55 6.73 -1.87 -12.21
CA PHE A 55 6.43 -2.65 -11.01
C PHE A 55 7.40 -3.80 -10.74
N ALA A 56 8.31 -4.11 -11.67
CA ALA A 56 9.30 -5.18 -11.55
C ALA A 56 10.30 -4.97 -10.38
N GLY A 57 10.39 -3.75 -9.84
CA GLY A 57 11.14 -3.44 -8.64
C GLY A 57 10.39 -3.71 -7.33
N GLU A 58 9.10 -4.05 -7.39
CA GLU A 58 8.34 -4.43 -6.19
C GLU A 58 8.82 -5.77 -5.65
N VAL A 59 8.91 -5.85 -4.32
CA VAL A 59 9.36 -7.06 -3.63
C VAL A 59 8.42 -8.21 -3.97
N ASP A 60 8.97 -9.32 -4.45
CA ASP A 60 8.23 -10.57 -4.60
C ASP A 60 7.70 -10.98 -3.22
N VAL A 61 6.39 -10.80 -3.04
CA VAL A 61 5.71 -11.05 -1.78
C VAL A 61 5.90 -12.50 -1.37
N MET A 62 5.91 -13.45 -2.33
CA MET A 62 6.03 -14.88 -2.07
C MET A 62 7.43 -15.28 -1.63
N ALA A 63 8.44 -14.49 -2.00
CA ALA A 63 9.83 -14.69 -1.59
C ALA A 63 10.21 -13.92 -0.32
N LEU A 64 9.28 -13.17 0.29
CA LEU A 64 9.55 -12.45 1.54
C LEU A 64 9.90 -13.43 2.66
N PRO A 65 10.93 -13.11 3.48
CA PRO A 65 11.19 -13.88 4.67
C PRO A 65 10.02 -13.77 5.64
N VAL A 66 9.84 -14.82 6.42
CA VAL A 66 8.88 -14.85 7.51
C VAL A 66 9.38 -13.94 8.65
N MET A 67 8.49 -13.16 9.26
CA MET A 67 8.85 -12.33 10.42
C MET A 67 9.41 -13.19 11.55
N ASP A 68 10.46 -12.71 12.21
CA ASP A 68 11.02 -13.37 13.39
C ASP A 68 10.01 -13.34 14.54
N ILE A 69 9.74 -14.51 15.11
CA ILE A 69 8.82 -14.71 16.24
C ILE A 69 9.25 -13.85 17.45
N ALA A 70 10.54 -13.54 17.59
CA ALA A 70 11.04 -12.67 18.66
C ALA A 70 10.52 -11.22 18.59
N GLN A 71 10.00 -10.79 17.43
CA GLN A 71 9.41 -9.46 17.25
C GLN A 71 7.90 -9.43 17.55
N LEU A 72 7.29 -10.58 17.81
CA LEU A 72 5.87 -10.68 18.13
C LEU A 72 5.59 -10.26 19.58
N PRO A 73 4.38 -9.76 19.86
CA PRO A 73 3.99 -9.41 21.21
C PRO A 73 3.93 -10.67 22.09
N LEU A 74 4.56 -10.61 23.27
CA LEU A 74 4.60 -11.69 24.26
C LEU A 74 3.20 -12.07 24.80
N THR A 75 2.20 -11.20 24.60
CA THR A 75 0.82 -11.37 25.05
C THR A 75 -0.06 -12.12 24.05
N LEU A 76 0.47 -12.51 22.88
CA LEU A 76 -0.26 -13.33 21.92
C LEU A 76 -0.29 -14.79 22.39
N ARG A 77 -1.51 -15.33 22.57
CA ARG A 77 -1.74 -16.72 23.01
C ARG A 77 -1.72 -17.72 21.87
N SER A 78 -2.11 -17.27 20.68
CA SER A 78 -2.28 -18.13 19.52
C SER A 78 -1.04 -18.18 18.65
N THR A 79 -0.72 -19.36 18.14
CA THR A 79 0.38 -19.53 17.20
C THR A 79 -0.03 -19.04 15.81
N LEU A 80 0.74 -18.12 15.24
CA LEU A 80 0.52 -17.65 13.88
C LEU A 80 1.02 -18.65 12.84
N LEU A 81 0.32 -18.70 11.71
CA LEU A 81 0.70 -19.52 10.55
C LEU A 81 1.81 -18.82 9.75
N PRO A 82 2.63 -19.57 8.97
CA PRO A 82 3.74 -19.01 8.21
C PRO A 82 3.34 -17.85 7.28
N HIS A 83 2.20 -17.96 6.60
CA HIS A 83 1.70 -16.90 5.72
C HIS A 83 1.29 -15.65 6.49
N GLN A 84 0.81 -15.78 7.73
CA GLN A 84 0.47 -14.64 8.58
C GLN A 84 1.74 -13.91 9.03
N LEU A 85 2.78 -14.65 9.39
CA LEU A 85 4.08 -14.08 9.75
C LEU A 85 4.76 -13.39 8.55
N GLN A 86 4.62 -13.95 7.35
CA GLN A 86 5.04 -13.30 6.10
C GLN A 86 4.25 -12.03 5.82
N ALA A 87 2.93 -12.04 6.05
CA ALA A 87 2.08 -10.85 5.94
C ALA A 87 2.49 -9.77 6.96
N LEU A 88 2.86 -10.14 8.19
CA LEU A 88 3.38 -9.19 9.18
C LEU A 88 4.68 -8.53 8.69
N GLN A 89 5.61 -9.31 8.15
CA GLN A 89 6.85 -8.78 7.55
C GLN A 89 6.54 -7.79 6.43
N TRP A 90 5.58 -8.13 5.57
CA TRP A 90 5.13 -7.26 4.49
C TRP A 90 4.54 -5.94 5.03
N ILE A 91 3.68 -6.01 6.05
CA ILE A 91 3.08 -4.82 6.69
C ILE A 91 4.17 -3.90 7.26
N GLN A 92 5.16 -4.46 7.97
CA GLN A 92 6.29 -3.69 8.51
C GLN A 92 7.05 -2.90 7.44
N LEU A 93 7.37 -3.57 6.32
CA LEU A 93 8.04 -2.95 5.18
C LEU A 93 7.21 -1.81 4.58
N LYS A 94 5.88 -1.98 4.52
CA LYS A 94 4.96 -0.97 3.96
C LYS A 94 4.69 0.20 4.90
N GLU A 95 4.77 0.03 6.22
CA GLU A 95 4.64 1.15 7.17
C GLU A 95 5.87 2.06 7.26
N THR A 96 7.03 1.53 6.86
CA THR A 96 8.32 2.23 6.89
C THR A 96 9.02 2.15 5.54
N PRO A 97 8.41 2.69 4.47
CA PRO A 97 9.01 2.67 3.15
C PRO A 97 10.32 3.46 3.16
N SER A 98 11.37 2.88 2.59
CA SER A 98 12.68 3.50 2.51
C SER A 98 13.43 3.08 1.25
N PHE A 99 14.32 3.96 0.77
CA PHE A 99 15.23 3.65 -0.32
C PHE A 99 16.39 2.82 0.23
N VAL A 100 16.29 1.48 0.12
CA VAL A 100 17.31 0.56 0.65
C VAL A 100 18.59 0.59 -0.20
N GLN A 101 18.47 0.73 -1.52
CA GLN A 101 19.59 0.71 -2.47
C GLN A 101 19.43 1.78 -3.55
N SER A 102 20.56 2.29 -4.04
CA SER A 102 20.62 3.15 -5.23
C SER A 102 20.11 2.37 -6.43
N ASN A 103 19.24 2.98 -7.24
CA ASN A 103 18.60 2.40 -8.44
C ASN A 103 17.40 1.46 -8.23
N THR A 104 16.97 1.14 -7.01
CA THR A 104 15.69 0.43 -6.80
C THR A 104 14.53 1.44 -6.81
N SER A 105 13.44 1.12 -7.52
CA SER A 105 12.23 1.92 -7.48
C SER A 105 11.40 1.59 -6.24
N VAL A 106 10.92 2.62 -5.54
CA VAL A 106 10.01 2.53 -4.40
C VAL A 106 8.84 3.44 -4.70
N GLN A 107 7.64 2.87 -4.87
CA GLN A 107 6.43 3.64 -5.21
C GLN A 107 6.65 4.55 -6.44
N LEU A 108 7.24 3.99 -7.50
CA LEU A 108 7.62 4.69 -8.74
C LEU A 108 8.70 5.78 -8.58
N TRP A 109 9.23 6.00 -7.38
CA TRP A 109 10.37 6.88 -7.17
C TRP A 109 11.67 6.10 -7.22
N GLN A 110 12.64 6.63 -7.94
CA GLN A 110 13.99 6.07 -8.00
C GLN A 110 14.98 7.08 -7.45
N ARG A 111 15.84 6.63 -6.54
CA ARG A 111 16.94 7.44 -6.01
C ARG A 111 18.16 7.28 -6.91
N HIS A 112 18.73 8.41 -7.30
CA HIS A 112 20.01 8.50 -8.01
C HIS A 112 21.02 9.26 -7.15
N ASP A 113 22.21 8.69 -7.00
CA ASP A 113 23.30 9.33 -6.27
C ASP A 113 24.19 10.11 -7.26
N HIS A 114 24.34 11.41 -7.05
CA HIS A 114 25.29 12.26 -7.79
C HIS A 114 26.39 12.76 -6.82
N GLN A 115 27.57 13.08 -7.34
CA GLN A 115 28.78 13.37 -6.55
C GLN A 115 28.62 14.45 -5.46
N ALA A 116 27.63 15.35 -5.59
CA ALA A 116 27.37 16.42 -4.63
C ALA A 116 26.13 16.17 -3.74
N LYS A 117 25.07 15.56 -4.28
CA LYS A 117 23.79 15.32 -3.58
C LYS A 117 22.95 14.28 -4.32
N PRO A 118 22.18 13.41 -3.63
CA PRO A 118 21.19 12.57 -4.29
C PRO A 118 20.04 13.39 -4.87
N TYR A 119 19.48 12.90 -5.98
CA TYR A 119 18.23 13.38 -6.57
C TYR A 119 17.28 12.21 -6.82
N TYR A 120 15.99 12.51 -6.98
CA TYR A 120 14.93 11.52 -7.08
C TYR A 120 14.12 11.76 -8.35
N VAL A 121 13.85 10.68 -9.08
CA VAL A 121 13.09 10.73 -10.33
C VAL A 121 11.84 9.88 -10.18
N HIS A 122 10.69 10.44 -10.53
CA HIS A 122 9.45 9.68 -10.61
C HIS A 122 9.35 9.00 -11.98
N GLN A 123 9.29 7.68 -11.99
CA GLN A 123 9.42 6.88 -13.21
C GLN A 123 8.25 7.03 -14.19
N ALA A 124 7.05 7.38 -13.70
CA ALA A 124 5.88 7.54 -14.57
C ALA A 124 5.74 8.95 -15.17
N THR A 125 6.14 9.99 -14.42
CA THR A 125 6.03 11.40 -14.88
C THR A 125 7.35 11.97 -15.39
N LEU A 126 8.47 11.27 -15.12
CA LEU A 126 9.84 11.70 -15.42
C LEU A 126 10.22 13.04 -14.76
N THR A 127 9.56 13.37 -13.64
CA THR A 127 9.84 14.58 -12.87
C THR A 127 10.97 14.33 -11.89
N GLU A 128 11.91 15.27 -11.82
CA GLU A 128 13.08 15.22 -10.95
C GLU A 128 12.90 16.14 -9.74
N GLN A 129 13.49 15.77 -8.60
CA GLN A 129 13.56 16.61 -7.41
C GLN A 129 14.81 16.34 -6.59
N ASP A 130 15.32 17.39 -5.93
CA ASP A 130 16.52 17.32 -5.09
C ASP A 130 16.22 16.95 -3.63
N THR A 131 14.95 16.82 -3.28
CA THR A 131 14.47 16.49 -1.93
C THR A 131 13.84 15.11 -1.92
N MET A 132 13.95 14.40 -0.80
CA MET A 132 13.35 13.08 -0.65
C MET A 132 11.81 13.19 -0.79
N PRO A 133 11.17 12.38 -1.65
CA PRO A 133 9.71 12.35 -1.75
C PRO A 133 9.08 11.89 -0.44
N ASP A 134 7.90 12.41 -0.16
CA ASP A 134 7.02 11.84 0.85
C ASP A 134 6.48 10.50 0.34
N LEU A 135 6.96 9.42 0.93
CA LEU A 135 6.52 8.06 0.60
C LEU A 135 5.24 7.72 1.38
N CYS A 136 4.27 7.14 0.68
CA CYS A 136 3.03 6.67 1.28
C CYS A 136 3.29 5.51 2.24
N ARG A 137 2.64 5.51 3.40
CA ARG A 137 2.73 4.40 4.37
C ARG A 137 1.52 3.48 4.24
N GLY A 138 1.75 2.20 4.49
CA GLY A 138 0.72 1.17 4.48
C GLY A 138 0.52 0.56 3.09
N GLY A 139 -0.55 -0.22 2.96
CA GLY A 139 -0.87 -0.94 1.75
C GLY A 139 -2.19 -1.71 1.89
N ILE A 140 -2.54 -2.46 0.84
CA ILE A 140 -3.75 -3.28 0.80
C ILE A 140 -3.35 -4.74 1.05
N LEU A 141 -3.78 -5.30 2.19
CA LEU A 141 -3.66 -6.73 2.45
C LEU A 141 -4.89 -7.46 1.91
N ALA A 142 -4.77 -7.98 0.69
CA ALA A 142 -5.86 -8.61 -0.07
C ALA A 142 -5.78 -10.14 -0.09
N ASP A 143 -5.39 -10.77 1.02
CA ASP A 143 -5.38 -12.23 1.16
C ASP A 143 -6.78 -12.82 0.98
N ASP A 144 -6.85 -14.09 0.58
CA ASP A 144 -8.10 -14.84 0.49
C ASP A 144 -8.90 -14.83 1.81
N MET A 145 -10.22 -14.97 1.66
CA MET A 145 -11.13 -15.08 2.80
C MET A 145 -10.77 -16.30 3.64
N GLY A 146 -10.69 -16.14 4.97
CA GLY A 146 -10.34 -17.23 5.88
C GLY A 146 -8.85 -17.35 6.24
N LEU A 147 -7.95 -16.60 5.58
CA LEU A 147 -6.51 -16.63 5.92
C LEU A 147 -6.13 -15.91 7.24
N GLY A 148 -7.11 -15.47 8.02
CA GLY A 148 -6.87 -14.91 9.36
C GLY A 148 -6.36 -13.46 9.37
N LYS A 149 -6.72 -12.66 8.35
CA LYS A 149 -6.33 -11.23 8.23
C LYS A 149 -6.60 -10.41 9.51
N THR A 150 -7.71 -10.66 10.19
CA THR A 150 -8.08 -9.97 11.44
C THR A 150 -7.02 -10.19 12.52
N LEU A 151 -6.61 -11.44 12.73
CA LEU A 151 -5.59 -11.79 13.70
C LEU A 151 -4.24 -11.18 13.31
N THR A 152 -3.86 -11.26 12.02
CA THR A 152 -2.64 -10.62 11.50
C THR A 152 -2.62 -9.12 11.82
N MET A 153 -3.72 -8.41 11.57
CA MET A 153 -3.83 -6.98 11.84
C MET A 153 -3.76 -6.66 13.34
N LEU A 154 -4.47 -7.41 14.18
CA LEU A 154 -4.42 -7.21 15.64
C LEU A 154 -3.01 -7.43 16.19
N THR A 155 -2.32 -8.48 15.74
CA THR A 155 -0.94 -8.75 16.14
C THR A 155 -0.03 -7.59 15.76
N TRP A 156 -0.14 -7.09 14.52
CA TRP A 156 0.69 -5.97 14.07
C TRP A 156 0.42 -4.68 14.84
N ILE A 157 -0.85 -4.37 15.12
CA ILE A 157 -1.22 -3.19 15.92
C ILE A 157 -0.54 -3.22 17.28
N LEU A 158 -0.41 -4.39 17.90
CA LEU A 158 0.26 -4.53 19.18
C LEU A 158 1.79 -4.48 19.05
N ALA A 159 2.35 -5.16 18.04
CA ALA A 159 3.78 -5.20 17.78
C ALA A 159 4.38 -3.82 17.42
N SER A 160 3.62 -2.99 16.71
CA SER A 160 4.05 -1.67 16.24
C SER A 160 3.99 -0.57 17.33
N GLN A 161 3.42 -0.86 18.50
CA GLN A 161 3.34 0.12 19.58
C GLN A 161 4.73 0.41 20.15
N LYS A 162 5.10 1.69 20.13
CA LYS A 162 6.36 2.13 20.73
C LYS A 162 6.17 2.38 22.24
N PRO A 163 7.12 1.94 23.09
CA PRO A 163 7.09 2.30 24.49
C PRO A 163 7.09 3.83 24.61
N ASN A 164 6.13 4.38 25.34
CA ASN A 164 5.90 5.82 25.56
C ASN A 164 5.27 6.62 24.41
N CYS A 165 4.79 5.98 23.34
CA CYS A 165 3.98 6.61 22.30
C CYS A 165 2.59 5.98 22.24
N ARG A 166 1.68 6.44 23.12
CA ARG A 166 0.28 5.98 23.15
C ARG A 166 -0.51 6.67 22.04
N LYS A 167 -0.52 6.05 20.86
CA LYS A 167 -1.41 6.40 19.74
C LYS A 167 -2.42 5.29 19.57
N ALA A 168 -3.69 5.67 19.39
CA ALA A 168 -4.77 4.73 19.13
C ALA A 168 -4.83 4.40 17.64
N THR A 169 -5.06 3.12 17.31
CA THR A 169 -5.36 2.69 15.93
C THR A 169 -6.87 2.68 15.72
N LEU A 170 -7.34 3.44 14.73
CA LEU A 170 -8.75 3.44 14.32
C LEU A 170 -9.01 2.30 13.34
N ILE A 171 -9.96 1.44 13.66
CA ILE A 171 -10.45 0.37 12.80
C ILE A 171 -11.89 0.69 12.40
N VAL A 172 -12.12 0.82 11.10
CA VAL A 172 -13.43 1.10 10.52
C VAL A 172 -13.94 -0.18 9.87
N CYS A 173 -15.14 -0.63 10.24
CA CYS A 173 -15.68 -1.88 9.71
C CYS A 173 -17.22 -1.88 9.67
N PRO A 174 -17.87 -2.80 8.93
CA PRO A 174 -19.32 -2.96 9.01
C PRO A 174 -19.79 -3.26 10.43
N LEU A 175 -20.99 -2.80 10.80
CA LEU A 175 -21.54 -3.00 12.16
C LEU A 175 -21.58 -4.48 12.57
N SER A 176 -21.88 -5.37 11.62
CA SER A 176 -21.97 -6.82 11.85
C SER A 176 -20.65 -7.46 12.30
N VAL A 177 -19.49 -6.85 11.98
CA VAL A 177 -18.18 -7.44 12.28
C VAL A 177 -17.47 -6.79 13.47
N VAL A 178 -18.02 -5.72 14.06
CA VAL A 178 -17.43 -5.04 15.24
C VAL A 178 -17.23 -6.04 16.38
N ARG A 179 -18.24 -6.85 16.68
CA ARG A 179 -18.15 -7.89 17.73
C ARG A 179 -17.09 -8.93 17.42
N ASN A 180 -16.91 -9.28 16.15
CA ASN A 180 -15.89 -10.25 15.73
C ASN A 180 -14.47 -9.72 16.01
N TRP A 181 -14.20 -8.44 15.75
CA TRP A 181 -12.92 -7.82 16.10
C TRP A 181 -12.65 -7.86 17.61
N GLN A 182 -13.65 -7.55 18.44
CA GLN A 182 -13.51 -7.64 19.89
C GLN A 182 -13.26 -9.07 20.36
N GLN A 183 -14.02 -10.02 19.84
CA GLN A 183 -13.89 -11.44 20.21
C GLN A 183 -12.51 -11.98 19.85
N GLN A 184 -12.01 -11.67 18.65
CA GLN A 184 -10.67 -12.07 18.21
C GLN A 184 -9.57 -11.48 19.10
N ALA A 185 -9.71 -10.23 19.54
CA ALA A 185 -8.77 -9.61 20.48
C ALA A 185 -8.80 -10.31 21.86
N MET A 186 -9.96 -10.75 22.33
CA MET A 186 -10.10 -11.44 23.63
C MET A 186 -9.63 -12.90 23.58
N ASP A 187 -9.90 -13.62 22.49
CA ASP A 187 -9.60 -15.04 22.38
C ASP A 187 -8.12 -15.30 22.14
N HIS A 188 -7.47 -14.47 21.33
CA HIS A 188 -6.11 -14.72 20.85
C HIS A 188 -5.02 -14.03 21.67
N PHE A 189 -5.36 -13.18 22.64
CA PHE A 189 -4.40 -12.41 23.43
C PHE A 189 -4.69 -12.49 24.94
N GLU A 190 -3.69 -12.18 25.76
CA GLU A 190 -3.85 -12.10 27.22
C GLU A 190 -4.89 -11.02 27.63
N PRO A 191 -5.64 -11.23 28.72
CA PRO A 191 -6.43 -10.19 29.37
C PRO A 191 -5.53 -8.97 29.60
N ASP A 192 -6.02 -7.79 29.23
CA ASP A 192 -5.31 -6.51 29.27
C ASP A 192 -4.22 -6.28 28.21
N ALA A 193 -4.09 -7.16 27.21
CA ALA A 193 -3.22 -6.91 26.05
C ALA A 193 -3.68 -5.71 25.21
N PHE A 194 -4.99 -5.42 25.18
CA PHE A 194 -5.56 -4.29 24.46
C PHE A 194 -6.57 -3.54 25.31
N ARG A 195 -6.51 -2.21 25.24
CA ARG A 195 -7.64 -1.34 25.59
C ARG A 195 -8.42 -1.02 24.33
N VAL A 196 -9.52 -1.75 24.11
CA VAL A 196 -10.38 -1.60 22.94
C VAL A 196 -11.60 -0.76 23.28
N LEU A 197 -11.84 0.31 22.51
CA LEU A 197 -13.05 1.11 22.55
C LEU A 197 -13.93 0.82 21.35
N VAL A 198 -15.22 0.56 21.57
CA VAL A 198 -16.21 0.58 20.48
C VAL A 198 -16.88 1.95 20.43
N HIS A 199 -16.59 2.72 19.41
CA HIS A 199 -17.15 4.02 19.14
C HIS A 199 -18.41 3.87 18.26
N HIS A 200 -19.55 3.59 18.90
CA HIS A 200 -20.86 3.45 18.26
C HIS A 200 -21.99 3.86 19.23
N ASP A 201 -23.05 4.49 18.74
CA ASP A 201 -24.23 4.94 19.53
C ASP A 201 -23.90 5.57 20.90
N LYS A 202 -24.23 4.85 21.99
CA LYS A 202 -24.15 5.32 23.39
C LYS A 202 -22.73 5.32 23.95
N THR A 203 -21.80 4.62 23.32
CA THR A 203 -20.39 4.55 23.73
C THR A 203 -19.50 5.50 22.92
N ARG A 204 -20.11 6.43 22.17
CA ARG A 204 -19.38 7.50 21.48
C ARG A 204 -18.67 8.37 22.52
N LEU A 205 -17.39 8.63 22.27
CA LEU A 205 -16.65 9.63 23.02
C LEU A 205 -17.24 11.00 22.69
N SER A 206 -17.58 11.76 23.72
CA SER A 206 -17.95 13.18 23.59
C SER A 206 -16.72 14.07 23.37
N ASN A 207 -15.53 13.60 23.80
CA ASN A 207 -14.27 14.32 23.68
C ASN A 207 -13.21 13.42 23.01
N ASN A 208 -12.67 13.87 21.88
CA ASN A 208 -11.67 13.12 21.10
C ASN A 208 -10.37 12.86 21.87
N ASN A 209 -10.03 13.70 22.85
CA ASN A 209 -8.82 13.52 23.65
C ASN A 209 -8.85 12.24 24.51
N ALA A 210 -10.04 11.69 24.78
CA ALA A 210 -10.18 10.42 25.49
C ALA A 210 -9.75 9.21 24.65
N ALA A 211 -9.64 9.34 23.32
CA ALA A 211 -9.23 8.22 22.45
C ALA A 211 -7.79 7.76 22.73
N HIS A 212 -6.91 8.65 23.20
CA HIS A 212 -5.52 8.33 23.57
C HIS A 212 -5.40 7.37 24.77
N ALA A 213 -6.49 7.16 25.52
CA ALA A 213 -6.55 6.16 26.59
C ALA A 213 -6.70 4.73 26.07
N TYR A 214 -6.97 4.55 24.78
CA TYR A 214 -7.20 3.26 24.14
C TYR A 214 -6.11 2.96 23.12
N ASP A 215 -5.91 1.67 22.88
CA ASP A 215 -4.95 1.17 21.88
C ASP A 215 -5.66 0.96 20.54
N ILE A 216 -6.94 0.56 20.59
CA ILE A 216 -7.80 0.35 19.41
C ILE A 216 -9.12 1.09 19.60
N VAL A 217 -9.55 1.82 18.57
CA VAL A 217 -10.89 2.39 18.46
C VAL A 217 -11.60 1.72 17.29
N LEU A 218 -12.68 0.99 17.56
CA LEU A 218 -13.53 0.37 16.56
C LEU A 218 -14.71 1.29 16.25
N THR A 219 -14.95 1.60 14.98
CA THR A 219 -16.13 2.35 14.54
C THR A 219 -16.73 1.75 13.27
N THR A 220 -17.88 2.27 12.87
CA THR A 220 -18.59 1.80 11.68
C THR A 220 -18.64 2.88 10.60
N TYR A 221 -18.78 2.46 9.35
CA TYR A 221 -18.88 3.39 8.22
C TYR A 221 -20.00 4.41 8.36
N GLY A 222 -21.11 4.06 9.01
CA GLY A 222 -22.24 4.98 9.22
C GLY A 222 -22.04 5.99 10.35
N VAL A 223 -20.94 5.89 11.10
CA VAL A 223 -20.61 6.81 12.20
C VAL A 223 -19.61 7.89 11.78
N LEU A 224 -18.76 7.59 10.78
CA LEU A 224 -17.84 8.56 10.17
C LEU A 224 -18.57 9.53 9.25
#